data_AF-A0A8S0FSH7-F1
#
_entry.id   AF-A0A8S0FSH7-F1
#
_cell.length_a   1.000
_cell.length_b   1.000
_cell.length_c   1.000
_cell.angle_alpha   90.00
_cell.angle_beta   90.00
_cell.angle_gamma   90.00
#
_symmetry.space_group_name_H-M   'P 1'
#
loop_
_entity.id
_entity.type
_entity.pdbx_description
1 polymer ?
#
loop_
_entity_poly.entity_id
_entity_poly.type
_entity_poly.pdbx_seq_one_letter_code
_entity_poly.pdbx_strand_id
1 'polypeptide(L)'
;MTESPQTQSEISIHQLVVGKPANDGNIPAQCELLRCSLQEGMDILLWRGHFARPETLQLHDDLGRINFSCILEGTSRFAIQGLRRHTDWELARNRHYITHTPDCRGSASYCGRFESITLSFSPETLALWVPDISAVIKNKIDSHCCCQQHRCNAETHLTAQALRITR
;
A
#
# COMPACT_ATOMS: atom_id res chain seq x y z
N MET A 1 13.81 8.57 35.48
CA MET A 1 13.83 7.44 34.53
C MET A 1 13.07 7.91 33.29
N THR A 2 13.80 8.32 32.26
CA THR A 2 13.24 8.62 30.95
C THR A 2 12.89 7.31 30.27
N GLU A 3 11.61 7.07 30.02
CA GLU A 3 11.15 5.95 29.20
C GLU A 3 11.91 5.97 27.87
N SER A 4 12.64 4.90 27.59
CA SER A 4 13.18 4.67 26.25
C SER A 4 12.00 4.70 25.27
N PRO A 5 12.09 5.42 24.13
CA PRO A 5 11.03 5.38 23.14
C PRO A 5 10.85 3.91 22.73
N GLN A 6 9.65 3.37 22.94
CA GLN A 6 9.30 2.06 22.40
C GLN A 6 9.61 2.10 20.91
N THR A 7 10.62 1.34 20.49
CA THR A 7 10.94 1.15 19.08
C THR A 7 9.69 0.55 18.47
N GLN A 8 8.98 1.36 17.71
CA GLN A 8 7.76 0.91 17.03
C GLN A 8 8.18 -0.20 16.06
N SER A 9 7.66 -1.41 16.26
CA SER A 9 8.05 -2.58 15.47
C SER A 9 7.78 -2.33 13.99
N GLU A 10 8.77 -2.64 13.15
CA GLU A 10 8.64 -2.58 11.70
C GLU A 10 7.68 -3.67 11.22
N ILE A 11 6.73 -3.31 10.35
CA ILE A 11 5.74 -4.23 9.77
C ILE A 11 6.23 -4.68 8.40
N SER A 12 6.45 -5.98 8.24
CA SER A 12 6.72 -6.62 6.95
C SER A 12 5.45 -6.66 6.09
N ILE A 13 5.51 -6.12 4.87
CA ILE A 13 4.38 -6.16 3.92
C ILE A 13 4.12 -7.59 3.44
N HIS A 14 5.16 -8.41 3.28
CA HIS A 14 5.01 -9.82 2.93
C HIS A 14 4.24 -10.57 4.02
N GLN A 15 4.61 -10.42 5.30
CA GLN A 15 3.87 -11.04 6.40
C GLN A 15 2.45 -10.50 6.51
N LEU A 16 2.27 -9.20 6.29
CA LEU A 16 0.96 -8.55 6.30
C LEU A 16 0.00 -9.13 5.23
N VAL A 17 0.48 -9.33 4.01
CA VAL A 17 -0.37 -9.74 2.86
C VAL A 17 -0.43 -11.26 2.68
N VAL A 18 0.69 -11.96 2.88
CA VAL A 18 0.85 -13.40 2.58
C VAL A 18 0.94 -14.25 3.84
N GLY A 19 1.33 -13.67 4.97
CA GLY A 19 1.43 -14.38 6.23
C GLY A 19 0.09 -15.01 6.62
N LYS A 20 0.17 -16.15 7.31
CA LYS A 20 -0.99 -16.66 8.05
C LYS A 20 -1.34 -15.62 9.13
N PRO A 21 -2.62 -15.44 9.48
CA PRO A 21 -2.99 -14.70 10.68
C PRO A 21 -2.53 -15.49 11.91
N ALA A 22 -1.22 -15.49 12.17
CA ALA A 22 -0.75 -15.68 13.52
C ALA A 22 -1.21 -14.44 14.29
N ASN A 23 -1.71 -14.63 15.51
CA ASN A 23 -2.10 -13.55 16.44
C ASN A 23 -0.90 -12.65 16.85
N ASP A 24 0.17 -12.64 16.08
CA ASP A 24 1.44 -11.98 16.34
C ASP A 24 1.30 -10.53 15.87
N GLY A 25 0.58 -9.71 16.63
CA GLY A 25 0.74 -8.25 16.85
C GLY A 25 1.25 -7.30 15.74
N ASN A 26 1.31 -7.72 14.48
CA ASN A 26 1.97 -7.03 13.38
C ASN A 26 1.06 -6.00 12.72
N ILE A 27 -0.26 -6.13 12.95
CA ILE A 27 -1.26 -5.17 12.51
C ILE A 27 -1.85 -4.54 13.78
N PRO A 28 -1.88 -3.21 13.90
CA PRO A 28 -2.58 -2.54 14.99
C PRO A 28 -4.05 -3.00 15.03
N ALA A 29 -4.62 -3.19 16.22
CA ALA A 29 -5.97 -3.77 16.40
C ALA A 29 -7.09 -2.97 15.72
N GLN A 30 -6.85 -1.69 15.47
CA GLN A 30 -7.73 -0.73 14.79
C GLN A 30 -7.62 -0.79 13.26
N CYS A 31 -6.71 -1.60 12.74
CA CYS A 31 -6.50 -1.81 11.31
C CYS A 31 -6.97 -3.20 10.90
N GLU A 32 -7.42 -3.31 9.66
CA GLU A 32 -7.83 -4.56 9.05
C GLU A 32 -7.34 -4.59 7.61
N LEU A 33 -6.72 -5.71 7.24
CA LEU A 33 -6.37 -6.02 5.87
C LEU A 33 -7.19 -7.23 5.40
N LEU A 34 -8.04 -7.00 4.40
CA LEU A 34 -8.74 -8.06 3.70
C LEU A 34 -8.04 -8.32 2.37
N ARG A 35 -7.79 -9.59 2.07
CA ARG A 35 -7.14 -10.04 0.84
C ARG A 35 -8.09 -10.94 0.05
N CYS A 36 -8.23 -10.65 -1.24
CA CYS A 36 -8.91 -11.49 -2.21
C CYS A 36 -7.92 -11.85 -3.32
N SER A 37 -7.51 -13.12 -3.38
CA SER A 37 -6.66 -13.59 -4.47
C SER A 37 -7.49 -13.79 -5.72
N LEU A 38 -7.08 -13.14 -6.81
CA LEU A 38 -7.75 -13.26 -8.11
C LEU A 38 -7.13 -14.38 -8.95
N GLN A 39 -5.80 -14.47 -8.90
CA GLN A 39 -4.99 -15.54 -9.48
C GLN A 39 -3.59 -15.50 -8.88
N GLU A 40 -2.73 -16.45 -9.27
CA GLU A 40 -1.33 -16.45 -8.84
C GLU A 40 -0.65 -15.12 -9.21
N GLY A 41 0.02 -14.52 -8.24
CA GLY A 41 0.70 -13.23 -8.41
C GLY A 41 -0.23 -12.02 -8.50
N MET A 42 -1.56 -12.15 -8.31
CA MET A 42 -2.49 -11.00 -8.28
C MET A 42 -3.51 -11.09 -7.14
N ASP A 43 -3.61 -10.01 -6.37
CA ASP A 43 -4.54 -9.88 -5.25
C ASP A 43 -5.23 -8.51 -5.28
N ILE A 44 -6.49 -8.46 -4.83
CA ILE A 44 -7.13 -7.24 -4.35
C ILE A 44 -6.96 -7.18 -2.84
N LEU A 45 -6.51 -6.02 -2.36
CA LEU A 45 -6.29 -5.74 -0.94
C LEU A 45 -7.20 -4.59 -0.52
N LEU A 46 -7.99 -4.79 0.53
CA LEU A 46 -8.75 -3.73 1.19
C LEU A 46 -8.11 -3.47 2.55
N TRP A 47 -7.50 -2.29 2.68
CA TRP A 47 -6.91 -1.81 3.93
C TRP A 47 -7.82 -0.76 4.54
N ARG A 48 -8.22 -0.96 5.81
CA ARG A 48 -9.06 -0.02 6.53
C ARG A 48 -8.63 0.12 7.98
N GLY A 49 -8.91 1.27 8.58
CA GLY A 49 -8.72 1.45 10.01
C GLY A 49 -9.46 2.65 10.59
N HIS A 50 -9.57 2.66 11.91
CA HIS A 50 -10.16 3.77 12.67
C HIS A 50 -9.20 4.24 13.77
N PHE A 51 -8.59 5.40 13.57
CA PHE A 51 -7.57 5.94 14.44
C PHE A 51 -8.12 7.12 15.26
N ALA A 52 -8.34 6.90 16.56
CA ALA A 52 -8.82 7.95 17.47
C ALA A 52 -7.80 9.09 17.66
N ARG A 53 -6.52 8.83 17.40
CA ARG A 53 -5.41 9.80 17.38
C ARG A 53 -4.52 9.49 16.18
N PRO A 54 -3.74 10.46 15.66
CA PRO A 54 -2.79 10.19 14.62
C PRO A 54 -1.82 9.06 15.01
N GLU A 55 -1.61 8.12 14.10
CA GLU A 55 -0.71 6.99 14.31
C GLU A 55 0.11 6.73 13.07
N THR A 56 1.39 6.46 13.27
CA THR A 56 2.35 6.19 12.20
C THR A 56 2.78 4.75 12.29
N LEU A 57 2.72 4.01 11.19
CA LEU A 57 3.21 2.64 11.09
C LEU A 57 4.55 2.64 10.37
N GLN A 58 5.53 1.89 10.88
CA GLN A 58 6.79 1.64 10.17
C GLN A 58 6.61 0.42 9.27
N LEU A 59 6.98 0.55 7.99
CA LEU A 59 6.70 -0.44 6.96
C LEU A 59 7.99 -0.84 6.25
N HIS A 60 8.13 -2.13 5.94
CA HIS A 60 9.15 -2.68 5.05
C HIS A 60 8.49 -3.41 3.89
N ASP A 61 8.65 -2.91 2.68
CA ASP A 61 8.14 -3.52 1.45
C ASP A 61 9.03 -4.68 0.99
N ASP A 62 9.03 -5.77 1.75
CA ASP A 62 9.72 -7.03 1.44
C ASP A 62 8.91 -7.95 0.52
N LEU A 63 7.73 -7.51 0.06
CA LEU A 63 6.89 -8.25 -0.88
C LEU A 63 7.20 -7.90 -2.34
N GLY A 64 7.58 -6.65 -2.61
CA GLY A 64 8.07 -6.23 -3.93
C GLY A 64 7.03 -6.27 -5.05
N ARG A 65 5.75 -6.06 -4.72
CA ARG A 65 4.67 -6.01 -5.72
C ARG A 65 4.53 -4.64 -6.36
N ILE A 66 3.82 -4.62 -7.49
CA ILE A 66 3.32 -3.41 -8.13
C ILE A 66 1.90 -3.18 -7.62
N ASN A 67 1.66 -2.01 -7.03
CA ASN A 67 0.40 -1.68 -6.37
C ASN A 67 -0.29 -0.52 -7.09
N PHE A 68 -1.58 -0.69 -7.36
CA PHE A 68 -2.48 0.35 -7.86
C PHE A 68 -3.55 0.59 -6.79
N SER A 69 -3.37 1.66 -6.02
CA SER A 69 -4.17 1.96 -4.84
C SER A 69 -5.14 3.11 -5.10
N CYS A 70 -6.39 2.98 -4.63
CA CYS A 70 -7.39 4.03 -4.61
C CYS A 70 -7.86 4.30 -3.19
N ILE A 71 -7.89 5.58 -2.79
CA ILE A 71 -8.37 5.99 -1.47
C ILE A 71 -9.88 6.18 -1.53
N LEU A 72 -10.60 5.38 -0.74
CA LEU A 72 -12.06 5.38 -0.65
C LEU A 72 -12.53 6.36 0.45
N GLU A 73 -11.84 6.37 1.58
CA GLU A 73 -12.17 7.19 2.75
C GLU A 73 -10.90 7.71 3.44
N GLY A 74 -10.98 8.93 3.99
CA GLY A 74 -9.90 9.53 4.78
C GLY A 74 -8.72 10.03 3.96
N THR A 75 -7.63 10.29 4.69
CA THR A 75 -6.31 10.61 4.14
C THR A 75 -5.24 9.85 4.91
N SER A 76 -4.11 9.60 4.27
CA SER A 76 -2.90 9.15 4.95
C SER A 76 -1.68 9.85 4.38
N ARG A 77 -0.55 9.79 5.08
CA ARG A 77 0.73 10.27 4.56
C ARG A 77 1.70 9.12 4.50
N PHE A 78 2.48 9.02 3.44
CA PHE A 78 3.57 8.05 3.39
C PHE A 78 4.91 8.73 3.12
N ALA A 79 5.95 8.21 3.76
CA ALA A 79 7.32 8.60 3.56
C ALA A 79 8.18 7.35 3.33
N ILE A 80 9.13 7.42 2.41
CA ILE A 80 10.04 6.32 2.09
C ILE A 80 11.46 6.77 2.42
N GLN A 81 12.18 5.93 3.16
CA GLN A 81 13.55 6.18 3.56
C GLN A 81 14.48 6.14 2.33
N GLY A 82 15.45 7.06 2.25
CA GLY A 82 16.48 7.07 1.19
C GLY A 82 16.06 7.75 -0.13
N LEU A 83 14.77 8.03 -0.35
CA LEU A 83 14.32 8.89 -1.44
C LEU A 83 14.72 10.34 -1.14
N ARG A 84 15.65 10.89 -1.94
CA ARG A 84 16.29 12.23 -1.78
C ARG A 84 15.33 13.43 -1.71
N ARG A 85 14.04 13.22 -1.87
CA ARG A 85 13.00 14.20 -1.53
C ARG A 85 12.14 13.56 -0.46
N HIS A 86 12.23 14.09 0.77
CA HIS A 86 11.20 13.98 1.81
C HIS A 86 9.90 14.53 1.25
N THR A 87 9.26 13.75 0.40
CA THR A 87 7.95 14.05 -0.14
C THR A 87 7.05 13.26 0.78
N ASP A 88 6.52 13.92 1.81
CA ASP A 88 5.37 13.39 2.53
C ASP A 88 4.24 13.35 1.51
N TRP A 89 4.00 12.17 0.96
CA TRP A 89 2.96 12.00 -0.04
C TRP A 89 1.64 11.87 0.69
N GLU A 90 0.76 12.84 0.50
CA GLU A 90 -0.60 12.75 1.01
C GLU A 90 -1.42 11.84 0.08
N LEU A 91 -1.85 10.71 0.62
CA LEU A 91 -2.88 9.85 0.07
C LEU A 91 -4.24 10.48 0.36
N ALA A 92 -4.95 10.93 -0.67
CA ALA A 92 -6.25 11.57 -0.53
C ALA A 92 -7.30 10.99 -1.48
N ARG A 93 -8.58 11.18 -1.13
CA ARG A 93 -9.72 10.80 -1.97
C ARG A 93 -9.59 11.41 -3.37
N ASN A 94 -10.18 10.74 -4.36
CA ASN A 94 -10.13 11.11 -5.79
C ASN A 94 -8.74 11.05 -6.43
N ARG A 95 -7.81 10.32 -5.81
CA ARG A 95 -6.49 10.05 -6.38
C ARG A 95 -6.24 8.55 -6.40
N HIS A 96 -5.47 8.11 -7.38
CA HIS A 96 -4.88 6.78 -7.38
C HIS A 96 -3.36 6.88 -7.34
N TYR A 97 -2.76 5.87 -6.74
CA TYR A 97 -1.35 5.79 -6.45
C TYR A 97 -0.80 4.52 -7.05
N ILE A 98 0.32 4.66 -7.76
CA ILE A 98 1.05 3.52 -8.31
C ILE A 98 2.36 3.44 -7.55
N THR A 99 2.61 2.33 -6.87
CA THR A 99 3.86 2.12 -6.13
C THR A 99 4.51 0.79 -6.51
N HIS A 100 5.83 0.82 -6.62
CA HIS A 100 6.68 -0.36 -6.70
C HIS A 100 8.03 0.02 -6.08
N THR A 101 8.20 -0.39 -4.83
CA THR A 101 9.30 0.05 -3.95
C THR A 101 9.89 -1.14 -3.21
N PRO A 102 10.29 -2.21 -3.92
CA PRO A 102 10.81 -3.42 -3.31
C PRO A 102 11.99 -3.11 -2.37
N ASP A 103 12.01 -3.80 -1.23
CA ASP A 103 12.98 -3.67 -0.14
C ASP A 103 13.10 -2.27 0.47
N CYS A 104 12.16 -1.36 0.15
CA CYS A 104 12.15 -0.04 0.75
C CYS A 104 11.56 -0.08 2.17
N ARG A 105 12.15 0.70 3.06
CA ARG A 105 11.59 1.02 4.38
C ARG A 105 10.91 2.38 4.34
N GLY A 106 9.84 2.53 5.09
CA GLY A 106 9.07 3.76 5.10
C GLY A 106 8.15 3.85 6.30
N SER A 107 7.34 4.89 6.31
CA SER A 107 6.30 5.09 7.30
C SER A 107 4.99 5.50 6.64
N ALA A 108 3.87 5.12 7.25
CA ALA A 108 2.54 5.55 6.85
C ALA A 108 1.77 6.07 8.05
N SER A 109 1.32 7.33 7.99
CA SER A 109 0.57 8.00 9.05
C SER A 109 -0.91 8.10 8.71
N TYR A 110 -1.76 7.75 9.67
CA TYR A 110 -3.21 7.73 9.55
C TYR A 110 -3.86 8.54 10.67
N CYS A 111 -5.05 9.08 10.42
CA CYS A 111 -5.87 9.76 11.42
C CYS A 111 -7.35 9.63 11.07
N GLY A 112 -8.22 9.37 12.04
CA GLY A 112 -9.65 9.17 11.82
C GLY A 112 -9.94 7.87 11.06
N ARG A 113 -10.96 7.87 10.21
CA ARG A 113 -11.31 6.73 9.36
C ARG A 113 -10.46 6.75 8.10
N PHE A 114 -9.89 5.61 7.75
CA PHE A 114 -9.16 5.43 6.51
C PHE A 114 -9.63 4.15 5.81
N GLU A 115 -9.76 4.21 4.49
CA GLU A 115 -10.02 3.04 3.67
C GLU A 115 -9.39 3.21 2.28
N SER A 116 -8.66 2.19 1.85
CA SER A 116 -8.12 2.10 0.49
C SER A 116 -8.28 0.71 -0.07
N ILE A 117 -8.50 0.62 -1.37
CA ILE A 117 -8.44 -0.62 -2.12
C ILE A 117 -7.24 -0.60 -3.06
N THR A 118 -6.53 -1.72 -3.14
CA THR A 118 -5.31 -1.85 -3.92
C THR A 118 -5.40 -3.10 -4.79
N LEU A 119 -5.21 -2.92 -6.09
CA LEU A 119 -4.85 -4.04 -6.97
C LEU A 119 -3.34 -4.23 -6.87
N SER A 120 -2.91 -5.39 -6.40
CA SER A 120 -1.51 -5.72 -6.13
C SER A 120 -1.08 -6.92 -6.96
N PHE A 121 -0.06 -6.77 -7.79
CA PHE A 121 0.43 -7.86 -8.63
C PHE A 121 1.95 -7.93 -8.74
N SER A 122 2.46 -9.11 -9.05
CA SER A 122 3.90 -9.33 -9.19
C SER A 122 4.44 -8.76 -10.52
N PRO A 123 5.68 -8.30 -10.58
CA PRO A 123 6.32 -7.89 -11.83
C PRO A 123 6.32 -8.99 -12.90
N GLU A 124 6.45 -10.26 -12.49
CA GLU A 124 6.42 -11.42 -13.39
C GLU A 124 5.05 -11.58 -14.04
N THR A 125 3.98 -11.44 -13.25
CA THR A 125 2.60 -11.46 -13.75
C THR A 125 2.36 -10.35 -14.79
N LEU A 126 2.88 -9.14 -14.54
CA LEU A 126 2.79 -8.04 -15.52
C LEU A 126 3.53 -8.36 -16.83
N ALA A 127 4.73 -8.92 -16.73
CA ALA A 127 5.55 -9.30 -17.89
C ALA A 127 4.85 -10.34 -18.78
N LEU A 128 4.03 -11.22 -18.19
CA LEU A 128 3.22 -12.19 -18.94
C LEU A 128 2.03 -11.55 -19.66
N TRP A 129 1.36 -10.56 -19.06
CA TRP A 129 0.19 -9.91 -19.68
C TRP A 129 0.55 -8.87 -20.72
N VAL A 130 1.68 -8.20 -20.53
CA VAL A 130 2.14 -7.11 -21.40
C VAL A 130 3.58 -7.41 -21.82
N PRO A 131 3.80 -8.41 -22.70
CA PRO A 131 5.15 -8.80 -23.12
C PRO A 131 5.89 -7.64 -23.83
N ASP A 132 5.17 -6.79 -24.56
CA ASP A 132 5.69 -5.60 -25.24
C ASP A 132 5.54 -4.33 -24.39
N ILE A 133 5.81 -4.42 -23.09
CA ILE A 133 5.70 -3.28 -22.18
C ILE A 133 6.65 -2.16 -22.62
N SER A 134 6.14 -0.93 -22.65
CA SER A 134 6.95 0.22 -23.10
C SER A 134 8.22 0.34 -22.25
N ALA A 135 9.34 0.70 -22.90
CA ALA A 135 10.62 0.89 -22.22
C ALA A 135 10.52 1.89 -21.06
N VAL A 136 9.63 2.88 -21.15
CA VAL A 136 9.37 3.86 -20.08
C VAL A 136 8.81 3.19 -18.82
N ILE A 137 7.84 2.26 -18.97
CA ILE A 137 7.25 1.56 -17.83
C ILE A 137 8.26 0.53 -17.29
N LYS A 138 8.96 -0.18 -18.17
CA LYS A 138 10.02 -1.11 -17.76
C LYS A 138 11.08 -0.42 -16.90
N ASN A 139 11.60 0.72 -17.36
CA ASN A 139 12.60 1.51 -16.61
C ASN A 139 12.08 1.98 -15.24
N LYS A 140 10.77 2.22 -15.08
CA LYS A 140 10.19 2.57 -13.78
C LYS A 140 10.12 1.39 -12.83
N ILE A 141 9.87 0.19 -13.34
CA ILE A 141 9.89 -1.04 -12.53
C ILE A 141 11.33 -1.35 -12.13
N ASP A 142 12.25 -1.35 -13.11
CA ASP A 142 13.66 -1.63 -12.92
C ASP A 142 14.37 -0.61 -12.00
N SER A 143 13.82 0.59 -11.80
CA SER A 143 14.36 1.56 -10.84
C SER A 143 14.14 1.18 -9.37
N HIS A 144 13.27 0.21 -9.09
CA HIS A 144 12.90 -0.24 -7.74
C HIS A 144 12.41 0.91 -6.83
N CYS A 145 11.98 2.02 -7.44
CA CYS A 145 11.68 3.27 -6.74
C CYS A 145 10.59 4.04 -7.47
N CYS A 146 9.50 3.35 -7.83
CA CYS A 146 8.37 3.93 -8.52
C CYS A 146 7.32 4.39 -7.51
N CYS A 147 7.02 5.69 -7.49
CA CYS A 147 5.89 6.27 -6.78
C CYS A 147 5.24 7.31 -7.67
N GLN A 148 3.98 7.09 -8.04
CA GLN A 148 3.23 8.00 -8.90
C GLN A 148 1.85 8.28 -8.32
N GLN A 149 1.38 9.50 -8.53
CA GLN A 149 0.07 9.96 -8.11
C GLN A 149 -0.65 10.57 -9.30
N HIS A 150 -1.90 10.15 -9.49
CA HIS A 150 -2.74 10.59 -10.59
C HIS A 150 -4.15 10.88 -10.08
N ARG A 151 -4.92 11.64 -10.87
CA ARG A 151 -6.33 11.87 -10.56
C ARG A 151 -7.12 10.60 -10.86
N CYS A 152 -7.99 10.22 -9.93
CA CYS A 152 -8.95 9.16 -10.18
C CYS A 152 -10.05 9.72 -11.10
N ASN A 153 -10.35 9.01 -12.19
CA ASN A 153 -11.55 9.29 -12.95
C ASN A 153 -12.77 8.67 -12.22
N ALA A 154 -13.97 9.09 -12.60
CA ALA A 154 -15.20 8.62 -11.94
C ALA A 154 -15.37 7.10 -12.06
N GLU A 155 -15.04 6.53 -13.21
CA GLU A 155 -15.16 5.10 -13.49
C GLU A 155 -14.27 4.26 -12.56
N THR A 156 -12.98 4.56 -12.48
CA THR A 156 -12.04 3.86 -11.57
C THR A 156 -12.48 3.98 -10.12
N HIS A 157 -12.98 5.16 -9.70
CA HIS A 157 -13.48 5.33 -8.34
C HIS A 157 -14.72 4.49 -8.06
N LEU A 158 -15.69 4.45 -8.98
CA LEU A 158 -16.90 3.63 -8.86
C LEU A 158 -16.58 2.13 -8.88
N THR A 159 -15.66 1.69 -9.74
CA THR A 159 -15.17 0.30 -9.74
C THR A 159 -14.51 -0.05 -8.42
N ALA A 160 -13.63 0.82 -7.90
CA ALA A 160 -12.99 0.64 -6.59
C ALA A 160 -14.02 0.55 -5.45
N GLN A 161 -15.07 1.37 -5.49
CA GLN A 161 -16.19 1.29 -4.53
C GLN A 161 -17.01 0.00 -4.69
N ALA A 162 -17.25 -0.48 -5.90
CA ALA A 162 -17.98 -1.73 -6.13
C ALA A 162 -17.16 -2.95 -5.66
N LEU A 163 -15.85 -2.91 -5.86
CA LEU A 163 -14.89 -3.91 -5.39
C LEU A 163 -14.66 -3.88 -3.87
N ARG A 164 -15.20 -2.86 -3.17
CA ARG A 164 -15.25 -2.83 -1.70
C ARG A 164 -16.00 -4.02 -1.11
N ILE A 165 -16.71 -4.82 -1.93
CA ILE A 165 -17.48 -6.04 -1.64
C ILE A 165 -17.73 -6.23 -0.14
N THR A 166 -18.89 -5.71 0.26
CA THR A 166 -19.70 -6.13 1.40
C THR A 166 -19.44 -7.58 1.81
N ARG A 167 -18.86 -7.75 3.02
CA ARG A 167 -19.34 -8.77 3.95
C ARG A 167 -20.26 -8.09 4.94
#